data_AF-A0AAX4K323-F1
#
_entry.id   AF-A0AAX4K323-F1
#
_cell.length_a   1.000
_cell.length_b   1.000
_cell.length_c   1.000
_cell.angle_alpha   90.00
_cell.angle_beta   90.00
_cell.angle_gamma   90.00
#
_symmetry.space_group_name_H-M   'P 1'
#
loop_
_entity.id
_entity.type
_entity.pdbx_description
1 polymer ?
#
loop_
_entity_poly.entity_id
_entity_poly.type
_entity_poly.pdbx_seq_one_letter_code
_entity_poly.pdbx_strand_id
1 'polypeptide(L)'
;MADHFNSDIPPPPYTRHPHSSEIPASSTLTSQSDLSSSRSSRVRHSGRGHDLSGPNCYRIVGEALVTEAKWSSSSSSSSLSTSRDKIDISFNLKDNLPDLQYGISPSVKEYALDRNSNGNIPSLNIVIFFLGDKADLKPLLLIAIEMIKSYSHKVRITTQEVHKDTFLQYRNRLNGLSDNNGIDLQDNLDFFDVLAKPNFSLNDWSNYPNQMEITLRSFYKSTYLQNTTTGSPFAADLIISTPNTLAHTHLAELFGIPLHIIANSPISPTITTPHASSNIQHSNAGNNLSNCLSYAAVENLIWHDLGKTINKNFRQIPLGLDYLDENAGPSQLDRLKTPISYIYIWNSEIMRKPEDWKENIDITGFIHDEMAQYRPSAEVVEFLKSGVSPIYVNIDLQDWDTDLRERVVSTIAGGLKKMGHRAILSIKGMDTNGQLPSDVLVLDNQDAVPWLLAGNRVSAVIYDGDFHIASLAIKHAVPRIALLGEEHGGDGFWPRRLQQLGASPQPIT
;
A
#
# COMPACT_ATOMS: atom_id res chain seq x y z
N MET A 1 -41.17 -12.72 9.88
CA MET A 1 -40.28 -12.33 8.76
C MET A 1 -38.85 -12.74 9.10
N ALA A 2 -38.61 -14.05 9.19
CA ALA A 2 -37.33 -14.62 9.62
C ALA A 2 -37.03 -15.80 8.69
N ASP A 3 -36.63 -15.51 7.44
CA ASP A 3 -36.32 -16.53 6.43
C ASP A 3 -35.40 -16.03 5.28
N HIS A 4 -34.40 -15.20 5.57
CA HIS A 4 -33.45 -14.72 4.53
C HIS A 4 -31.95 -14.74 4.92
N PHE A 5 -31.53 -15.59 5.86
CA PHE A 5 -30.13 -15.60 6.34
C PHE A 5 -29.29 -16.85 6.00
N ASN A 6 -29.71 -17.70 5.05
CA ASN A 6 -29.04 -19.00 4.84
C ASN A 6 -28.51 -19.27 3.42
N SER A 7 -28.17 -18.25 2.63
CA SER A 7 -27.68 -18.43 1.24
C SER A 7 -26.20 -18.12 0.99
N ASP A 8 -25.39 -17.87 2.02
CA ASP A 8 -23.99 -17.40 1.87
C ASP A 8 -22.93 -18.52 2.08
N ILE A 9 -23.27 -19.80 1.83
CA ILE A 9 -22.30 -20.91 1.86
C ILE A 9 -21.82 -21.20 0.42
N PRO A 10 -20.52 -21.04 0.08
CA PRO A 10 -19.99 -21.41 -1.22
C PRO A 10 -20.05 -22.93 -1.43
N PRO A 11 -20.05 -23.43 -2.68
CA PRO A 11 -19.89 -24.87 -2.93
C PRO A 11 -18.53 -25.34 -2.39
N PRO A 12 -18.45 -26.50 -1.72
CA PRO A 12 -17.21 -26.97 -1.12
C PRO A 12 -16.16 -27.26 -2.21
N PRO A 13 -14.92 -26.75 -2.08
CA PRO A 13 -13.83 -27.20 -2.92
C PRO A 13 -13.40 -28.58 -2.41
N TYR A 14 -13.62 -29.60 -3.24
CA TYR A 14 -13.15 -30.98 -3.04
C TYR A 14 -13.79 -31.74 -1.85
N THR A 15 -14.69 -32.67 -2.17
CA THR A 15 -15.12 -33.73 -1.26
C THR A 15 -13.91 -34.57 -0.83
N ARG A 16 -13.43 -34.38 0.39
CA ARG A 16 -12.59 -35.39 1.07
C ARG A 16 -13.44 -36.63 1.30
N HIS A 17 -13.16 -37.71 0.55
CA HIS A 17 -13.65 -39.03 0.92
C HIS A 17 -13.02 -39.44 2.26
N PRO A 18 -13.80 -39.83 3.28
CA PRO A 18 -13.23 -40.30 4.53
C PRO A 18 -12.67 -41.72 4.30
N HIS A 19 -11.34 -41.85 4.32
CA HIS A 19 -10.71 -43.15 4.51
C HIS A 19 -10.86 -43.56 5.98
N SER A 20 -11.52 -44.68 6.17
CA SER A 20 -11.61 -45.44 7.41
C SER A 20 -10.26 -46.08 7.75
N SER A 21 -9.73 -45.76 8.92
CA SER A 21 -8.89 -46.68 9.68
C SER A 21 -8.80 -46.21 11.13
N GLU A 22 -9.50 -46.94 11.99
CA GLU A 22 -9.37 -46.94 13.44
C GLU A 22 -7.94 -47.28 13.86
N ILE A 23 -7.46 -46.72 14.98
CA ILE A 23 -6.56 -47.32 15.99
C ILE A 23 -6.46 -46.35 17.20
N PRO A 24 -6.34 -46.83 18.45
CA PRO A 24 -7.08 -46.31 19.58
C PRO A 24 -6.29 -45.41 20.55
N ALA A 25 -7.06 -44.74 21.42
CA ALA A 25 -6.62 -43.87 22.50
C ALA A 25 -5.83 -44.60 23.61
N SER A 26 -4.86 -43.89 24.21
CA SER A 26 -4.23 -44.28 25.47
C SER A 26 -3.83 -43.06 26.34
N SER A 27 -4.39 -43.08 27.55
CA SER A 27 -3.84 -42.62 28.86
C SER A 27 -3.46 -41.16 29.10
N THR A 28 -4.39 -40.50 29.80
CA THR A 28 -4.22 -39.69 31.02
C THR A 28 -2.84 -39.67 31.70
N LEU A 29 -2.38 -38.46 32.05
CA LEU A 29 -1.58 -38.21 33.27
C LEU A 29 -1.95 -36.81 33.84
N THR A 30 -2.60 -36.84 34.99
CA THR A 30 -2.85 -35.73 35.91
C THR A 30 -1.59 -35.38 36.70
N SER A 31 -1.27 -34.09 36.84
CA SER A 31 -0.55 -33.59 38.02
C SER A 31 -0.99 -32.17 38.36
N GLN A 32 -1.69 -32.05 39.49
CA GLN A 32 -1.84 -30.80 40.24
C GLN A 32 -0.49 -30.40 40.85
N SER A 33 -0.17 -29.11 40.88
CA SER A 33 0.49 -28.49 42.03
C SER A 33 0.42 -26.96 41.97
N ASP A 34 -0.30 -26.42 42.95
CA ASP A 34 0.08 -25.33 43.85
C ASP A 34 0.27 -23.91 43.32
N LEU A 35 -0.78 -23.12 43.59
CA LEU A 35 -0.76 -21.69 43.83
C LEU A 35 0.22 -21.33 44.96
N SER A 36 1.23 -20.54 44.65
CA SER A 36 1.92 -19.73 45.66
C SER A 36 2.08 -18.30 45.15
N SER A 37 1.52 -17.38 45.92
CA SER A 37 1.56 -15.94 45.74
C SER A 37 2.95 -15.39 46.10
N SER A 38 3.56 -14.59 45.21
CA SER A 38 4.73 -13.79 45.55
C SER A 38 4.53 -12.33 45.15
N ARG A 39 4.15 -11.55 46.16
CA ARG A 39 4.39 -10.12 46.44
C ARG A 39 4.88 -9.25 45.27
N SER A 40 4.02 -8.31 44.88
CA SER A 40 4.37 -7.05 44.20
C SER A 40 5.39 -6.26 45.03
N SER A 41 6.59 -6.10 44.48
CA SER A 41 7.54 -5.06 44.92
C SER A 41 7.41 -3.85 44.00
N ARG A 42 6.83 -2.76 44.52
CA ARG A 42 6.85 -1.43 43.89
C ARG A 42 8.30 -0.94 43.78
N VAL A 43 8.83 -0.88 42.56
CA VAL A 43 10.04 -0.09 42.27
C VAL A 43 9.59 1.29 41.80
N ARG A 44 9.98 2.33 42.55
CA ARG A 44 9.85 3.74 42.13
C ARG A 44 10.92 4.02 41.09
N HIS A 45 10.52 4.36 39.87
CA HIS A 45 11.44 4.94 38.88
C HIS A 45 11.22 6.45 38.81
N SER A 46 12.17 7.19 39.38
CA SER A 46 12.41 8.59 39.06
C SER A 46 13.44 8.63 37.93
N GLY A 47 12.94 8.60 36.69
CA GLY A 47 13.70 8.94 35.49
C GLY A 47 12.75 9.70 34.59
N ARG A 48 13.11 10.92 34.18
CA ARG A 48 12.38 11.66 33.14
C ARG A 48 12.62 10.93 31.81
N GLY A 49 11.84 9.89 31.53
CA GLY A 49 11.80 9.20 30.25
C GLY A 49 10.61 9.70 29.44
N HIS A 50 10.85 10.06 28.19
CA HIS A 50 9.80 10.39 27.23
C HIS A 50 9.07 9.09 26.83
N ASP A 51 8.08 8.68 27.62
CA ASP A 51 7.21 7.52 27.38
C ASP A 51 6.20 7.89 26.27
N LEU A 52 6.06 7.08 25.22
CA LEU A 52 4.99 7.23 24.22
C LEU A 52 3.65 6.82 24.84
N SER A 53 3.23 7.53 25.89
CA SER A 53 2.05 7.20 26.69
C SER A 53 0.77 7.84 26.13
N GLY A 54 -0.32 7.08 26.08
CA GLY A 54 -1.64 7.58 25.62
C GLY A 54 -2.58 6.47 25.15
N PRO A 55 -3.84 6.81 24.83
CA PRO A 55 -4.76 5.88 24.17
C PRO A 55 -4.21 5.44 22.79
N ASN A 56 -4.52 4.19 22.39
CA ASN A 56 -4.09 3.56 21.12
C ASN A 56 -2.56 3.44 20.95
N CYS A 57 -1.84 3.18 22.05
CA CYS A 57 -0.43 2.82 22.04
C CYS A 57 -0.27 1.31 22.24
N TYR A 58 0.56 0.68 21.40
CA TYR A 58 1.00 -0.69 21.55
C TYR A 58 2.31 -0.74 22.32
N ARG A 59 2.37 -1.55 23.39
CA ARG A 59 3.58 -1.73 24.21
C ARG A 59 3.83 -3.21 24.48
N ILE A 60 4.91 -3.74 23.94
CA ILE A 60 5.44 -5.06 24.32
C ILE A 60 6.53 -4.86 25.34
N VAL A 61 6.42 -5.52 26.50
CA VAL A 61 7.51 -5.64 27.46
C VAL A 61 8.02 -7.08 27.40
N GLY A 62 9.01 -7.31 26.53
CA GLY A 62 9.71 -8.58 26.45
C GLY A 62 10.79 -8.70 27.52
N GLU A 63 11.40 -9.89 27.64
CA GLU A 63 12.54 -10.10 28.53
C GLU A 63 13.74 -9.25 28.12
N ALA A 64 14.06 -9.17 26.83
CA ALA A 64 15.21 -8.46 26.28
C ALA A 64 14.90 -7.08 25.65
N LEU A 65 13.66 -6.83 25.22
CA LEU A 65 13.28 -5.64 24.45
C LEU A 65 11.95 -5.08 24.93
N VAL A 66 11.88 -3.77 25.13
CA VAL A 66 10.64 -3.02 25.20
C VAL A 66 10.42 -2.31 23.87
N THR A 67 9.26 -2.55 23.28
CA THR A 67 8.84 -1.91 22.02
C THR A 67 7.56 -1.13 22.27
N GLU A 68 7.56 0.13 21.86
CA GLU A 68 6.40 1.00 21.90
C GLU A 68 6.11 1.49 20.49
N ALA A 69 4.85 1.42 20.07
CA ALA A 69 4.41 1.89 18.77
C ALA A 69 3.04 2.58 18.89
N LYS A 70 2.86 3.69 18.20
CA LYS A 70 1.60 4.44 18.21
C LYS A 70 1.36 5.09 16.85
N TRP A 71 0.12 5.13 16.40
CA TRP A 71 -0.27 5.99 15.29
C TRP A 71 0.06 7.46 15.61
N SER A 72 0.76 8.12 14.70
CA SER A 72 1.11 9.54 14.84
C SER A 72 -0.17 10.34 14.91
N SER A 73 -0.33 11.16 15.95
CA SER A 73 -1.52 12.00 16.09
C SER A 73 -1.41 13.22 15.18
N SER A 74 -2.12 13.21 14.04
CA SER A 74 -2.52 14.47 13.43
C SER A 74 -3.66 15.06 14.26
N SER A 75 -3.50 16.28 14.75
CA SER A 75 -4.55 17.05 15.40
C SER A 75 -5.57 17.52 14.38
N SER A 76 -6.37 16.62 13.81
CA SER A 76 -7.69 16.92 13.23
C SER A 76 -8.40 15.67 12.71
N SER A 77 -9.67 15.55 13.09
CA SER A 77 -10.58 14.50 12.65
C SER A 77 -11.04 14.76 11.21
N SER A 78 -10.26 14.36 10.20
CA SER A 78 -10.73 14.36 8.81
C SER A 78 -9.96 13.38 7.92
N SER A 79 -10.40 12.12 7.94
CA SER A 79 -11.03 11.46 6.79
C SER A 79 -10.62 11.94 5.37
N LEU A 80 -9.55 11.37 4.79
CA LEU A 80 -9.36 10.86 3.40
C LEU A 80 -7.90 11.02 2.91
N SER A 81 -7.27 9.92 2.44
CA SER A 81 -6.16 9.83 1.48
C SER A 81 -4.68 9.73 1.93
N THR A 82 -4.11 8.55 1.60
CA THR A 82 -2.83 8.35 0.91
C THR A 82 -1.55 8.72 1.68
N SER A 83 -0.99 7.73 2.39
CA SER A 83 0.30 7.72 3.13
C SER A 83 0.38 8.39 4.52
N ARG A 84 -0.77 8.80 5.08
CA ARG A 84 -0.85 9.54 6.37
C ARG A 84 -0.69 8.71 7.65
N ASP A 85 -0.36 7.44 7.50
CA ASP A 85 -0.41 6.45 8.56
C ASP A 85 0.99 6.22 9.14
N LYS A 86 1.65 7.30 9.59
CA LYS A 86 2.96 7.17 10.24
C LYS A 86 2.78 6.58 11.63
N ILE A 87 3.64 5.63 11.96
CA ILE A 87 3.68 5.00 13.28
C ILE A 87 4.95 5.48 13.96
N ASP A 88 4.79 6.21 15.06
CA ASP A 88 5.88 6.58 15.93
C ASP A 88 6.30 5.35 16.73
N ILE A 89 7.59 5.00 16.66
CA ILE A 89 8.13 3.78 17.27
C ILE A 89 9.32 4.13 18.15
N SER A 90 9.35 3.48 19.31
CA SER A 90 10.48 3.53 20.25
C SER A 90 10.94 2.12 20.61
N PHE A 91 12.26 1.91 20.59
CA PHE A 91 12.92 0.68 21.02
C PHE A 91 13.80 0.94 22.25
N ASN A 92 13.67 0.07 23.26
CA ASN A 92 14.51 0.06 24.43
C ASN A 92 14.94 -1.36 24.77
N LEU A 93 16.14 -1.72 24.30
CA LEU A 93 16.82 -2.96 24.63
C LEU A 93 17.30 -2.93 26.08
N LYS A 94 17.04 -4.00 26.83
CA LYS A 94 17.52 -4.14 28.22
C LYS A 94 19.01 -4.49 28.28
N ASP A 95 19.49 -5.21 27.27
CA ASP A 95 20.89 -5.58 27.09
C ASP A 95 21.46 -4.95 25.83
N ASN A 96 22.77 -4.62 25.83
CA ASN A 96 23.45 -4.15 24.63
C ASN A 96 23.59 -5.29 23.62
N LEU A 97 22.67 -5.34 22.65
CA LEU A 97 22.78 -6.27 21.52
C LEU A 97 23.73 -5.71 20.46
N PRO A 98 24.57 -6.56 19.83
CA PRO A 98 25.37 -6.15 18.69
C PRO A 98 24.45 -5.77 17.52
N ASP A 99 24.91 -4.81 16.71
CA ASP A 99 24.16 -4.46 15.50
C ASP A 99 24.18 -5.61 14.48
N LEU A 100 23.12 -5.68 13.66
CA LEU A 100 23.02 -6.70 12.62
C LEU A 100 24.03 -6.39 11.50
N GLN A 101 25.09 -7.19 11.42
CA GLN A 101 26.16 -6.97 10.44
C GLN A 101 25.86 -7.56 9.06
N TYR A 102 25.07 -8.63 9.00
CA TYR A 102 24.73 -9.32 7.75
C TYR A 102 23.28 -9.80 7.78
N GLY A 103 22.62 -9.62 6.63
CA GLY A 103 21.30 -10.13 6.35
C GLY A 103 21.30 -11.64 6.06
N ILE A 104 21.55 -12.48 7.07
CA ILE A 104 21.52 -13.94 6.92
C ILE A 104 20.05 -14.42 6.88
N SER A 105 19.33 -14.01 5.85
CA SER A 105 18.05 -14.63 5.51
C SER A 105 18.37 -15.92 4.71
N PRO A 106 17.82 -17.09 5.07
CA PRO A 106 18.02 -18.31 4.29
C PRO A 106 17.40 -18.14 2.90
N SER A 107 17.97 -18.81 1.89
CA SER A 107 17.38 -18.87 0.55
C SER A 107 15.96 -19.42 0.63
N VAL A 108 15.03 -18.85 -0.14
CA VAL A 108 13.68 -19.39 -0.23
C VAL A 108 13.71 -20.59 -1.17
N LYS A 109 13.23 -21.74 -0.68
CA LYS A 109 13.04 -22.90 -1.54
C LYS A 109 11.84 -22.62 -2.43
N GLU A 110 12.12 -22.33 -3.69
CA GLU A 110 11.09 -22.23 -4.71
C GLU A 110 10.69 -23.65 -5.15
N TYR A 111 9.43 -24.00 -4.91
CA TYR A 111 8.86 -25.28 -5.30
C TYR A 111 8.09 -25.11 -6.61
N ALA A 112 8.10 -26.14 -7.45
CA ALA A 112 7.35 -26.16 -8.71
C ALA A 112 7.67 -24.99 -9.68
N LEU A 113 8.91 -24.47 -9.65
CA LEU A 113 9.38 -23.54 -10.68
C LEU A 113 9.32 -24.20 -12.05
N ASP A 114 8.54 -23.62 -12.95
CA ASP A 114 8.69 -23.90 -14.37
C ASP A 114 9.95 -23.19 -14.87
N ARG A 115 11.03 -23.96 -15.08
CA ARG A 115 12.29 -23.44 -15.62
C ARG A 115 12.21 -23.13 -17.11
N ASN A 116 11.14 -23.56 -17.78
CA ASN A 116 10.90 -23.35 -19.19
C ASN A 116 9.72 -22.40 -19.38
N SER A 117 10.01 -21.08 -19.39
CA SER A 117 9.02 -20.03 -19.66
C SER A 117 8.42 -20.05 -21.08
N ASN A 118 8.85 -21.00 -21.93
CA ASN A 118 8.35 -21.19 -23.30
C ASN A 118 7.10 -22.10 -23.37
N GLY A 119 6.53 -22.48 -22.23
CA GLY A 119 5.30 -23.28 -22.16
C GLY A 119 4.04 -22.49 -22.52
N ASN A 120 3.00 -23.19 -22.97
CA ASN A 120 1.67 -22.62 -23.11
C ASN A 120 1.04 -22.43 -21.72
N ILE A 121 1.01 -21.21 -21.21
CA ILE A 121 0.40 -20.89 -19.91
C ILE A 121 -1.12 -20.92 -20.08
N PRO A 122 -1.86 -21.75 -19.31
CA PRO A 122 -3.31 -21.77 -19.41
C PRO A 122 -3.90 -20.42 -18.95
N SER A 123 -5.03 -20.03 -19.54
CA SER A 123 -5.78 -18.87 -19.06
C SER A 123 -6.24 -19.10 -17.62
N LEU A 124 -5.93 -18.16 -16.72
CA LEU A 124 -6.31 -18.18 -15.32
C LEU A 124 -7.37 -17.10 -15.04
N ASN A 125 -8.21 -17.34 -14.04
CA ASN A 125 -9.03 -16.32 -13.40
C ASN A 125 -8.24 -15.66 -12.26
N ILE A 126 -7.82 -14.42 -12.45
CA ILE A 126 -6.99 -13.67 -11.52
C ILE A 126 -7.85 -12.60 -10.86
N VAL A 127 -7.87 -12.55 -9.54
CA VAL A 127 -8.49 -11.45 -8.80
C VAL A 127 -7.41 -10.52 -8.26
N ILE A 128 -7.56 -9.22 -8.52
CA ILE A 128 -6.65 -8.18 -8.03
C ILE A 128 -7.37 -7.36 -6.97
N PHE A 129 -6.91 -7.45 -5.72
CA PHE A 129 -7.44 -6.67 -4.60
C PHE A 129 -6.68 -5.35 -4.47
N PHE A 130 -7.43 -4.24 -4.44
CA PHE A 130 -6.86 -2.92 -4.29
C PHE A 130 -7.76 -2.00 -3.45
N LEU A 131 -7.14 -1.34 -2.46
CA LEU A 131 -7.70 -0.18 -1.77
C LEU A 131 -6.68 0.94 -1.85
N GLY A 132 -7.10 2.11 -2.35
CA GLY A 132 -6.26 3.30 -2.37
C GLY A 132 -6.84 4.37 -3.28
N ASP A 133 -5.96 5.18 -3.84
CA ASP A 133 -6.31 6.25 -4.76
C ASP A 133 -6.22 5.83 -6.24
N LYS A 134 -6.53 6.77 -7.12
CA LYS A 134 -6.47 6.56 -8.57
C LYS A 134 -5.03 6.36 -9.06
N ALA A 135 -4.03 6.99 -8.43
CA ALA A 135 -2.64 6.95 -8.88
C ALA A 135 -2.04 5.55 -8.69
N ASP A 136 -2.30 4.92 -7.54
CA ASP A 136 -1.85 3.58 -7.20
C ASP A 136 -2.65 2.47 -7.94
N LEU A 137 -3.88 2.76 -8.39
CA LEU A 137 -4.67 1.81 -9.19
C LEU A 137 -4.15 1.66 -10.63
N LYS A 138 -3.69 2.75 -11.24
CA LYS A 138 -3.29 2.79 -12.67
C LYS A 138 -2.29 1.68 -13.05
N PRO A 139 -1.19 1.43 -12.31
CA PRO A 139 -0.29 0.33 -12.62
C PRO A 139 -0.97 -1.03 -12.60
N LEU A 140 -1.86 -1.29 -11.64
CA LEU A 140 -2.56 -2.57 -11.53
C LEU A 140 -3.46 -2.82 -12.74
N LEU A 141 -4.12 -1.78 -13.26
CA LEU A 141 -4.88 -1.85 -14.51
C LEU A 141 -3.99 -2.14 -15.72
N LEU A 142 -2.78 -1.57 -15.77
CA LEU A 142 -1.82 -1.83 -16.85
C LEU A 142 -1.29 -3.28 -16.79
N ILE A 143 -0.98 -3.79 -15.60
CA ILE A 143 -0.61 -5.20 -15.40
C ILE A 143 -1.75 -6.11 -15.83
N ALA A 144 -2.99 -5.80 -15.44
CA ALA A 144 -4.16 -6.56 -15.84
C ALA A 144 -4.33 -6.62 -17.37
N ILE A 145 -4.23 -5.48 -18.05
CA ILE A 145 -4.29 -5.39 -19.51
C ILE A 145 -3.18 -6.23 -20.15
N GLU A 146 -1.96 -6.17 -19.63
CA GLU A 146 -0.84 -6.93 -20.18
C GLU A 146 -1.01 -8.44 -19.98
N MET A 147 -1.48 -8.87 -18.81
CA MET A 147 -1.83 -10.27 -18.55
C MET A 147 -2.93 -10.79 -19.49
N ILE A 148 -3.94 -9.97 -19.78
CA ILE A 148 -5.01 -10.31 -20.72
C ILE A 148 -4.48 -10.41 -22.15
N LYS A 149 -3.67 -9.45 -22.59
CA LYS A 149 -3.14 -9.43 -23.96
C LYS A 149 -2.14 -10.55 -24.23
N SER A 150 -1.29 -10.85 -23.25
CA SER A 150 -0.19 -11.80 -23.43
C SER A 150 -0.60 -13.25 -23.18
N TYR A 151 -1.57 -13.50 -22.30
CA TYR A 151 -1.94 -14.86 -21.88
C TYR A 151 -3.46 -15.12 -21.86
N SER A 152 -4.27 -14.17 -22.32
CA SER A 152 -5.74 -14.29 -22.35
C SER A 152 -6.33 -14.64 -20.98
N HIS A 153 -5.67 -14.24 -19.89
CA HIS A 153 -6.17 -14.38 -18.53
C HIS A 153 -7.49 -13.59 -18.37
N LYS A 154 -8.35 -14.03 -17.45
CA LYS A 154 -9.52 -13.27 -17.01
C LYS A 154 -9.18 -12.57 -15.71
N VAL A 155 -9.17 -11.25 -15.71
CA VAL A 155 -8.72 -10.44 -14.59
C VAL A 155 -9.89 -9.65 -14.02
N ARG A 156 -10.13 -9.80 -12.72
CA ARG A 156 -11.10 -9.02 -11.96
C ARG A 156 -10.41 -8.01 -11.07
N ILE A 157 -10.67 -6.73 -11.31
CA ILE A 157 -10.24 -5.63 -10.45
C ILE A 157 -11.27 -5.44 -9.35
N THR A 158 -10.85 -5.68 -8.11
CA THR A 158 -11.71 -5.62 -6.93
C THR A 158 -11.29 -4.42 -6.08
N THR A 159 -12.04 -3.33 -6.20
CA THR A 159 -11.71 -2.04 -5.61
C THR A 159 -12.94 -1.17 -5.40
N GLN A 160 -12.77 0.06 -4.90
CA GLN A 160 -13.86 0.97 -4.56
C GLN A 160 -14.60 1.51 -5.80
N GLU A 161 -15.93 1.65 -5.72
CA GLU A 161 -16.80 2.21 -6.78
C GLU A 161 -16.31 3.55 -7.35
N VAL A 162 -15.64 4.41 -6.55
CA VAL A 162 -15.09 5.70 -7.00
C VAL A 162 -14.11 5.55 -8.18
N HIS A 163 -13.52 4.37 -8.36
CA HIS A 163 -12.55 4.09 -9.43
C HIS A 163 -13.18 3.53 -10.71
N LYS A 164 -14.50 3.33 -10.75
CA LYS A 164 -15.20 2.69 -11.87
C LYS A 164 -15.02 3.41 -13.20
N ASP A 165 -15.05 4.74 -13.22
CA ASP A 165 -14.82 5.51 -14.44
C ASP A 165 -13.39 5.32 -14.97
N THR A 166 -12.41 5.28 -14.06
CA THR A 166 -11.02 4.99 -14.42
C THR A 166 -10.90 3.58 -14.97
N PHE A 167 -11.52 2.59 -14.32
CA PHE A 167 -11.57 1.22 -14.81
C PHE A 167 -12.15 1.14 -16.23
N LEU A 168 -13.29 1.79 -16.50
CA LEU A 168 -13.93 1.78 -17.82
C LEU A 168 -13.04 2.40 -18.91
N GLN A 169 -12.33 3.48 -18.59
CA GLN A 169 -11.36 4.08 -19.51
C GLN A 169 -10.25 3.10 -19.92
N TYR A 170 -9.73 2.32 -18.97
CA TYR A 170 -8.69 1.33 -19.23
C TYR A 170 -9.25 0.08 -19.92
N ARG A 171 -10.45 -0.38 -19.55
CA ARG A 171 -11.16 -1.47 -20.24
C ARG A 171 -11.39 -1.17 -21.71
N ASN A 172 -11.69 0.07 -22.07
CA ASN A 172 -11.87 0.49 -23.46
C ASN A 172 -10.61 0.34 -24.32
N ARG A 173 -9.42 0.21 -23.72
CA ARG A 173 -8.17 -0.04 -24.46
C ARG A 173 -8.09 -1.47 -25.01
N LEU A 174 -8.91 -2.38 -24.50
CA LEU A 174 -9.05 -3.75 -25.01
C LEU A 174 -10.09 -3.85 -26.14
N ASN A 175 -10.83 -2.77 -26.44
CA ASN A 175 -11.88 -2.78 -27.46
C ASN A 175 -11.31 -3.14 -28.84
N GLY A 176 -11.93 -4.14 -29.48
CA GLY A 176 -11.52 -4.62 -30.79
C GLY A 176 -10.27 -5.51 -30.78
N LEU A 177 -9.75 -5.86 -29.60
CA LEU A 177 -8.69 -6.86 -29.46
C LEU A 177 -9.31 -8.24 -29.24
N SER A 178 -8.72 -9.25 -29.87
CA SER A 178 -9.13 -10.64 -29.70
C SER A 178 -7.92 -11.53 -29.45
N ASP A 179 -8.12 -12.64 -28.75
CA ASP A 179 -7.09 -13.68 -28.62
C ASP A 179 -6.86 -14.42 -29.94
N ASN A 180 -5.93 -15.39 -29.93
CA ASN A 180 -5.63 -16.24 -31.08
C ASN A 180 -6.83 -17.08 -31.58
N ASN A 181 -7.90 -17.18 -30.78
CA ASN A 181 -9.13 -17.91 -31.10
C ASN A 181 -10.28 -16.97 -31.53
N GLY A 182 -10.04 -15.66 -31.60
CA GLY A 182 -11.05 -14.66 -31.95
C GLY A 182 -12.00 -14.29 -30.80
N ILE A 183 -11.67 -14.64 -29.55
CA ILE A 183 -12.44 -14.27 -28.36
C ILE A 183 -12.10 -12.83 -28.00
N ASP A 184 -13.14 -12.00 -27.81
CA ASP A 184 -13.00 -10.61 -27.39
C ASP A 184 -12.31 -10.52 -26.01
N LEU A 185 -11.21 -9.77 -25.97
CA LEU A 185 -10.43 -9.58 -24.75
C LEU A 185 -11.06 -8.56 -23.81
N GLN A 186 -12.01 -7.73 -24.26
CA GLN A 186 -12.63 -6.71 -23.44
C GLN A 186 -13.44 -7.32 -22.28
N ASP A 187 -14.05 -8.49 -22.48
CA ASP A 187 -14.81 -9.22 -21.46
C ASP A 187 -13.93 -9.97 -20.46
N ASN A 188 -12.62 -10.08 -20.74
CA ASN A 188 -11.64 -10.64 -19.81
C ASN A 188 -11.22 -9.65 -18.72
N LEU A 189 -11.61 -8.37 -18.80
CA LEU A 189 -11.41 -7.40 -17.72
C LEU A 189 -12.73 -7.08 -17.01
N ASP A 190 -12.84 -7.49 -15.75
CA ASP A 190 -14.03 -7.35 -14.91
C ASP A 190 -13.79 -6.40 -13.72
N PHE A 191 -14.86 -5.76 -13.24
CA PHE A 191 -14.84 -4.88 -12.09
C PHE A 191 -15.77 -5.42 -11.00
N PHE A 192 -15.28 -5.42 -9.76
CA PHE A 192 -16.07 -5.77 -8.59
C PHE A 192 -15.94 -4.67 -7.53
N ASP A 193 -17.09 -4.10 -7.15
CA ASP A 193 -17.14 -3.05 -6.13
C ASP A 193 -16.89 -3.63 -4.73
N VAL A 194 -15.86 -3.09 -4.10
CA VAL A 194 -15.58 -3.29 -2.69
C VAL A 194 -16.22 -2.15 -1.93
N LEU A 195 -17.13 -2.49 -1.03
CA LEU A 195 -17.87 -1.56 -0.18
C LEU A 195 -16.96 -0.91 0.88
N ALA A 196 -16.03 -0.09 0.40
CA ALA A 196 -15.02 0.63 1.14
C ALA A 196 -15.10 2.12 0.83
N LYS A 197 -14.56 2.93 1.73
CA LYS A 197 -14.50 4.37 1.59
C LYS A 197 -13.57 4.77 0.42
N PRO A 198 -13.86 5.87 -0.29
CA PRO A 198 -12.90 6.49 -1.22
C PRO A 198 -11.59 6.87 -0.52
N ASN A 199 -10.47 6.81 -1.26
CA ASN A 199 -9.11 7.10 -0.79
C ASN A 199 -8.74 6.46 0.55
N PHE A 200 -9.04 5.17 0.66
CA PHE A 200 -8.83 4.36 1.85
C PHE A 200 -7.36 4.32 2.30
N SER A 201 -7.10 4.40 3.61
CA SER A 201 -5.79 4.21 4.24
C SER A 201 -5.81 3.04 5.23
N LEU A 202 -4.63 2.59 5.67
CA LEU A 202 -4.52 1.48 6.62
C LEU A 202 -5.13 1.82 7.98
N ASN A 203 -5.02 3.08 8.43
CA ASN A 203 -5.62 3.57 9.66
C ASN A 203 -7.16 3.66 9.60
N ASP A 204 -7.76 3.71 8.40
CA ASP A 204 -9.22 3.67 8.26
C ASP A 204 -9.81 2.36 8.83
N TRP A 205 -9.06 1.25 8.79
CA TRP A 205 -9.50 0.00 9.43
C TRP A 205 -9.70 0.17 10.94
N SER A 206 -8.79 0.88 11.61
CA SER A 206 -8.86 1.13 13.05
C SER A 206 -9.96 2.16 13.40
N ASN A 207 -10.16 3.16 12.54
CA ASN A 207 -11.16 4.21 12.75
C ASN A 207 -12.60 3.74 12.46
N TYR A 208 -12.78 2.77 11.56
CA TYR A 208 -14.10 2.31 11.10
C TYR A 208 -14.27 0.78 11.18
N PRO A 209 -14.17 0.16 12.38
CA PRO A 209 -14.21 -1.29 12.55
C PRO A 209 -15.53 -1.95 12.09
N ASN A 210 -16.64 -1.21 12.08
CA ASN A 210 -17.91 -1.73 11.57
C ASN A 210 -17.93 -1.85 10.03
N GLN A 211 -17.21 -0.98 9.33
CA GLN A 211 -17.08 -1.05 7.88
C GLN A 211 -16.17 -2.21 7.47
N MET A 212 -15.25 -2.60 8.36
CA MET A 212 -14.24 -3.61 8.07
C MET A 212 -14.83 -4.94 7.64
N GLU A 213 -15.81 -5.46 8.38
CA GLU A 213 -16.46 -6.73 8.04
C GLU A 213 -17.10 -6.67 6.64
N ILE A 214 -17.78 -5.57 6.33
CA ILE A 214 -18.46 -5.38 5.04
C ILE A 214 -17.43 -5.41 3.91
N THR A 215 -16.35 -4.64 4.05
CA THR A 215 -15.26 -4.57 3.06
C THR A 215 -14.57 -5.93 2.86
N LEU A 216 -14.20 -6.63 3.95
CA LEU A 216 -13.56 -7.94 3.88
C LEU A 216 -14.48 -9.00 3.24
N ARG A 217 -15.79 -8.96 3.54
CA ARG A 217 -16.78 -9.82 2.88
C ARG A 217 -16.95 -9.50 1.40
N SER A 218 -16.83 -8.24 0.98
CA SER A 218 -16.82 -7.89 -0.45
C SER A 218 -15.61 -8.51 -1.16
N PHE A 219 -14.41 -8.47 -0.55
CA PHE A 219 -13.24 -9.17 -1.09
C PHE A 219 -13.50 -10.67 -1.21
N TYR A 220 -14.04 -11.30 -0.18
CA TYR A 220 -14.41 -12.72 -0.24
C TYR A 220 -15.37 -13.02 -1.39
N LYS A 221 -16.47 -12.26 -1.51
CA LYS A 221 -17.47 -12.43 -2.58
C LYS A 221 -16.89 -12.23 -3.99
N SER A 222 -15.96 -11.30 -4.15
CA SER A 222 -15.30 -11.04 -5.43
C SER A 222 -14.53 -12.24 -5.99
N THR A 223 -14.17 -13.22 -5.16
CA THR A 223 -13.37 -14.39 -5.60
C THR A 223 -14.19 -15.43 -6.35
N TYR A 224 -15.53 -15.44 -6.19
CA TYR A 224 -16.39 -16.50 -6.73
C TYR A 224 -17.73 -16.04 -7.32
N LEU A 225 -18.18 -14.79 -7.07
CA LEU A 225 -19.43 -14.32 -7.67
C LEU A 225 -19.28 -14.12 -9.18
N GLN A 226 -20.34 -14.39 -9.94
CA GLN A 226 -20.36 -14.18 -11.39
C GLN A 226 -20.09 -12.72 -11.76
N ASN A 227 -19.55 -12.50 -12.96
CA ASN A 227 -19.38 -11.17 -13.53
C ASN A 227 -20.76 -10.48 -13.63
N THR A 228 -20.86 -9.29 -13.06
CA THR A 228 -22.13 -8.56 -12.96
C THR A 228 -22.61 -8.02 -14.31
N THR A 229 -21.71 -7.80 -15.26
CA THR A 229 -22.00 -7.27 -16.59
C THR A 229 -22.32 -8.39 -17.58
N THR A 230 -21.52 -9.45 -17.61
CA THR A 230 -21.66 -10.54 -18.60
C THR A 230 -22.44 -11.75 -18.08
N GLY A 231 -22.64 -11.87 -16.77
CA GLY A 231 -23.22 -13.06 -16.13
C GLY A 231 -22.30 -14.29 -16.13
N SER A 232 -21.06 -14.16 -16.62
CA SER A 232 -20.12 -15.28 -16.70
C SER A 232 -19.68 -15.75 -15.31
N PRO A 233 -19.56 -17.08 -15.08
CA PRO A 233 -19.04 -17.60 -13.81
C PRO A 233 -17.58 -17.17 -13.62
N PHE A 234 -17.19 -16.99 -12.36
CA PHE A 234 -15.83 -16.64 -11.98
C PHE A 234 -15.42 -17.45 -10.76
N ALA A 235 -14.21 -17.99 -10.77
CA ALA A 235 -13.61 -18.66 -9.61
C ALA A 235 -12.11 -18.38 -9.64
N ALA A 236 -11.59 -17.68 -8.65
CA ALA A 236 -10.20 -17.24 -8.64
C ALA A 236 -9.21 -18.41 -8.56
N ASP A 237 -8.26 -18.43 -9.49
CA ASP A 237 -7.10 -19.34 -9.51
C ASP A 237 -5.86 -18.70 -8.85
N LEU A 238 -5.82 -17.37 -8.78
CA LEU A 238 -4.73 -16.57 -8.22
C LEU A 238 -5.27 -15.28 -7.59
N ILE A 239 -4.75 -14.94 -6.40
CA ILE A 239 -4.96 -13.63 -5.79
C ILE A 239 -3.70 -12.78 -5.99
N ILE A 240 -3.87 -11.62 -6.58
CA ILE A 240 -2.90 -10.52 -6.52
C ILE A 240 -3.46 -9.46 -5.57
N SER A 241 -2.67 -8.92 -4.66
CA SER A 241 -3.18 -7.92 -3.72
C SER A 241 -2.15 -6.86 -3.37
N THR A 242 -2.62 -5.65 -3.10
CA THR A 242 -1.82 -4.69 -2.33
C THR A 242 -1.84 -5.03 -0.83
N PRO A 243 -0.82 -4.63 -0.04
CA PRO A 243 -0.72 -4.98 1.37
C PRO A 243 -1.87 -4.44 2.24
N ASN A 244 -2.43 -3.29 1.88
CA ASN A 244 -3.40 -2.58 2.70
C ASN A 244 -4.80 -3.23 2.75
N THR A 245 -5.05 -4.27 1.95
CA THR A 245 -6.38 -4.91 1.86
C THR A 245 -6.67 -5.85 3.01
N LEU A 246 -5.64 -6.41 3.66
CA LEU A 246 -5.69 -7.34 4.80
C LEU A 246 -6.52 -8.64 4.62
N ALA A 247 -7.27 -8.79 3.53
CA ALA A 247 -8.05 -9.98 3.21
C ALA A 247 -7.20 -11.10 2.58
N HIS A 248 -6.09 -10.73 1.96
CA HIS A 248 -5.36 -11.54 0.98
C HIS A 248 -4.86 -12.90 1.52
N THR A 249 -4.21 -12.93 2.69
CA THR A 249 -3.62 -14.14 3.27
C THR A 249 -4.70 -15.11 3.71
N HIS A 250 -5.79 -14.60 4.30
CA HIS A 250 -6.89 -15.40 4.80
C HIS A 250 -7.70 -16.05 3.67
N LEU A 251 -7.90 -15.32 2.56
CA LEU A 251 -8.58 -15.87 1.39
C LEU A 251 -7.71 -16.87 0.63
N ALA A 252 -6.41 -16.61 0.53
CA ALA A 252 -5.46 -17.58 -0.04
C ALA A 252 -5.42 -18.88 0.79
N GLU A 253 -5.41 -18.78 2.13
CA GLU A 253 -5.50 -19.92 3.05
C GLU A 253 -6.80 -20.71 2.86
N LEU A 254 -7.95 -20.01 2.79
CA LEU A 254 -9.26 -20.65 2.63
C LEU A 254 -9.36 -21.46 1.34
N PHE A 255 -8.98 -20.86 0.22
CA PHE A 255 -9.14 -21.49 -1.09
C PHE A 255 -7.97 -22.40 -1.48
N GLY A 256 -6.83 -22.30 -0.79
CA GLY A 256 -5.61 -23.02 -1.15
C GLY A 256 -5.03 -22.56 -2.49
N ILE A 257 -5.22 -21.29 -2.86
CA ILE A 257 -4.75 -20.70 -4.12
C ILE A 257 -3.54 -19.79 -3.88
N PRO A 258 -2.66 -19.62 -4.89
CA PRO A 258 -1.48 -18.75 -4.76
C PRO A 258 -1.86 -17.30 -4.44
N LEU A 259 -0.96 -16.64 -3.72
CA LEU A 259 -1.02 -15.22 -3.37
C LEU A 259 0.25 -14.52 -3.86
N HIS A 260 0.07 -13.42 -4.58
CA HIS A 260 1.14 -12.50 -4.96
C HIS A 260 0.84 -11.10 -4.39
N ILE A 261 1.82 -10.50 -3.71
CA ILE A 261 1.69 -9.14 -3.20
C ILE A 261 2.36 -8.15 -4.16
N ILE A 262 1.64 -7.09 -4.52
CA ILE A 262 2.19 -5.96 -5.27
C ILE A 262 2.27 -4.76 -4.33
N ALA A 263 3.46 -4.21 -4.15
CA ALA A 263 3.68 -3.10 -3.23
C ALA A 263 4.40 -1.92 -3.90
N ASN A 264 4.07 -0.71 -3.45
CA ASN A 264 4.66 0.54 -3.94
C ASN A 264 5.79 1.07 -3.03
N SER A 265 5.86 0.60 -1.80
CA SER A 265 6.83 1.03 -0.80
C SER A 265 7.41 -0.18 -0.04
N PRO A 266 8.64 -0.09 0.52
CA PRO A 266 9.27 -1.20 1.23
C PRO A 266 8.45 -1.60 2.47
N ILE A 267 7.85 -2.79 2.40
CA ILE A 267 7.10 -3.42 3.51
C ILE A 267 7.71 -4.74 3.97
N SER A 268 8.68 -5.28 3.22
CA SER A 268 9.43 -6.48 3.60
C SER A 268 10.56 -6.13 4.55
N PRO A 269 10.72 -6.86 5.66
CA PRO A 269 11.82 -6.66 6.60
C PRO A 269 13.19 -6.61 5.92
N THR A 270 13.99 -5.60 6.28
CA THR A 270 15.40 -5.49 5.90
C THR A 270 16.19 -4.70 6.92
N ILE A 271 17.50 -4.95 6.99
CA ILE A 271 18.44 -4.18 7.81
C ILE A 271 18.80 -2.83 7.18
N THR A 272 18.58 -2.62 5.87
CA THR A 272 19.12 -1.44 5.16
C THR A 272 18.28 -0.18 5.31
N THR A 273 16.97 -0.34 5.49
CA THR A 273 16.01 0.77 5.55
C THR A 273 14.89 0.43 6.53
N PRO A 274 14.34 1.41 7.26
CA PRO A 274 13.17 1.17 8.10
C PRO A 274 11.90 0.99 7.26
N HIS A 275 10.85 0.44 7.88
CA HIS A 275 9.53 0.32 7.31
C HIS A 275 9.02 1.69 6.83
N ALA A 276 8.46 1.77 5.62
CA ALA A 276 8.08 3.04 4.99
C ALA A 276 7.12 3.89 5.84
N SER A 277 6.18 3.24 6.53
CA SER A 277 5.22 3.88 7.45
C SER A 277 5.76 4.13 8.87
N SER A 278 7.00 3.76 9.18
CA SER A 278 7.56 3.95 10.53
C SER A 278 8.30 5.27 10.67
N ASN A 279 8.26 5.81 11.88
CA ASN A 279 9.05 6.94 12.33
C ASN A 279 9.73 6.59 13.66
N ILE A 280 11.01 6.23 13.60
CA ILE A 280 11.76 5.80 14.78
C ILE A 280 12.15 7.04 15.58
N GLN A 281 11.43 7.29 16.67
CA GLN A 281 11.63 8.44 17.56
C GLN A 281 12.85 8.23 18.46
N HIS A 282 12.97 7.02 19.01
CA HIS A 282 14.05 6.66 19.91
C HIS A 282 14.44 5.19 19.72
N SER A 283 15.74 4.92 19.65
CA SER A 283 16.27 3.56 19.67
C SER A 283 17.64 3.56 20.33
N ASN A 284 17.85 2.64 21.27
CA ASN A 284 19.18 2.33 21.81
C ASN A 284 19.85 1.15 21.08
N ALA A 285 19.23 0.63 20.01
CA ALA A 285 19.79 -0.40 19.15
C ALA A 285 20.72 0.18 18.09
N GLY A 286 21.53 -0.67 17.46
CA GLY A 286 22.21 -0.30 16.22
C GLY A 286 21.22 0.03 15.09
N ASN A 287 21.68 0.75 14.07
CA ASN A 287 20.82 1.24 12.99
C ASN A 287 20.20 0.08 12.21
N ASN A 288 20.98 -0.95 11.92
CA ASN A 288 20.52 -2.10 11.13
C ASN A 288 19.47 -2.92 11.89
N LEU A 289 19.68 -3.11 13.19
CA LEU A 289 18.69 -3.73 14.06
C LEU A 289 17.41 -2.88 14.19
N SER A 290 17.55 -1.56 14.36
CA SER A 290 16.40 -0.63 14.44
C SER A 290 15.55 -0.67 13.17
N ASN A 291 16.18 -0.72 11.99
CA ASN A 291 15.51 -0.85 10.71
C ASN A 291 14.68 -2.15 10.65
N CYS A 292 15.29 -3.29 10.96
CA CYS A 292 14.59 -4.58 10.94
C CYS A 292 13.42 -4.64 11.95
N LEU A 293 13.64 -4.14 13.18
CA LEU A 293 12.61 -4.11 14.22
C LEU A 293 11.41 -3.21 13.87
N SER A 294 11.61 -2.17 13.05
CA SER A 294 10.52 -1.29 12.63
C SER A 294 9.40 -2.03 11.89
N TYR A 295 9.72 -3.04 11.08
CA TYR A 295 8.74 -3.86 10.35
C TYR A 295 7.89 -4.68 11.32
N ALA A 296 8.54 -5.36 12.26
CA ALA A 296 7.85 -6.12 13.29
C ALA A 296 6.94 -5.21 14.12
N ALA A 297 7.43 -4.04 14.54
CA ALA A 297 6.64 -3.10 15.34
C ALA A 297 5.40 -2.60 14.61
N VAL A 298 5.49 -2.28 13.31
CA VAL A 298 4.34 -1.88 12.49
C VAL A 298 3.31 -3.00 12.38
N GLU A 299 3.74 -4.21 11.99
CA GLU A 299 2.81 -5.34 11.84
C GLU A 299 2.15 -5.74 13.17
N ASN A 300 2.89 -5.66 14.27
CA ASN A 300 2.36 -5.92 15.60
C ASN A 300 1.31 -4.88 16.01
N LEU A 301 1.52 -3.59 15.71
CA LEU A 301 0.51 -2.55 15.98
C LEU A 301 -0.78 -2.82 15.19
N ILE A 302 -0.66 -3.15 13.90
CA ILE A 302 -1.80 -3.51 13.05
C ILE A 302 -2.58 -4.68 13.66
N TRP A 303 -1.87 -5.73 14.10
CA TRP A 303 -2.51 -6.91 14.70
C TRP A 303 -3.10 -6.66 16.09
N HIS A 304 -2.45 -5.81 16.90
CA HIS A 304 -2.99 -5.40 18.18
C HIS A 304 -4.33 -4.67 18.01
N ASP A 305 -4.41 -3.75 17.04
CA ASP A 305 -5.61 -2.94 16.82
C ASP A 305 -6.72 -3.71 16.10
N LEU A 306 -6.38 -4.51 15.09
CA LEU A 306 -7.36 -5.11 14.17
C LEU A 306 -7.55 -6.61 14.35
N GLY A 307 -6.59 -7.30 14.97
CA GLY A 307 -6.51 -8.76 14.97
C GLY A 307 -7.72 -9.48 15.54
N LYS A 308 -8.29 -8.96 16.64
CA LYS A 308 -9.53 -9.50 17.23
C LYS A 308 -10.70 -9.38 16.26
N THR A 309 -10.82 -8.24 15.59
CA THR A 309 -11.89 -7.96 14.63
C THR A 309 -11.70 -8.82 13.37
N ILE A 310 -10.47 -8.99 12.89
CA ILE A 310 -10.15 -9.85 11.73
C ILE A 310 -10.50 -11.30 12.05
N ASN A 311 -10.06 -11.79 13.21
CA ASN A 311 -10.35 -13.15 13.63
C ASN A 311 -11.85 -13.42 13.76
N LYS A 312 -12.56 -12.57 14.51
CA LYS A 312 -13.98 -12.80 14.82
C LYS A 312 -14.86 -12.56 13.60
N ASN A 313 -14.73 -11.39 12.97
CA ASN A 313 -15.67 -10.93 11.96
C ASN A 313 -15.29 -11.38 10.54
N PHE A 314 -14.09 -11.93 10.34
CA PHE A 314 -13.65 -12.44 9.04
C PHE A 314 -13.21 -13.90 9.07
N ARG A 315 -12.19 -14.27 9.84
CA ARG A 315 -11.65 -15.66 9.80
C ARG A 315 -12.65 -16.70 10.31
N GLN A 316 -13.18 -16.53 11.51
CA GLN A 316 -14.01 -17.56 12.15
C GLN A 316 -15.45 -17.57 11.62
N ILE A 317 -16.14 -16.43 11.63
CA ILE A 317 -17.57 -16.38 11.29
C ILE A 317 -17.81 -16.56 9.78
N PRO A 318 -17.22 -15.73 8.88
CA PRO A 318 -17.38 -15.93 7.44
C PRO A 318 -16.65 -17.12 6.84
N LEU A 319 -15.37 -17.33 7.20
CA LEU A 319 -14.51 -18.28 6.48
C LEU A 319 -14.37 -19.64 7.16
N GLY A 320 -14.76 -19.76 8.44
CA GLY A 320 -14.59 -20.99 9.21
C GLY A 320 -13.14 -21.36 9.49
N LEU A 321 -12.22 -20.41 9.41
CA LEU A 321 -10.79 -20.60 9.67
C LEU A 321 -10.44 -20.47 11.15
N ASP A 322 -9.31 -21.05 11.54
CA ASP A 322 -8.80 -20.99 12.90
C ASP A 322 -8.39 -19.58 13.32
N TYR A 323 -8.48 -19.31 14.62
CA TYR A 323 -8.03 -18.07 15.23
C TYR A 323 -6.50 -17.93 15.12
N LEU A 324 -6.02 -16.78 14.66
CA LEU A 324 -4.61 -16.42 14.72
C LEU A 324 -4.33 -15.60 15.97
N ASP A 325 -3.47 -16.11 16.85
CA ASP A 325 -3.04 -15.37 18.04
C ASP A 325 -2.07 -14.23 17.70
N GLU A 326 -1.71 -13.43 18.71
CA GLU A 326 -0.84 -12.26 18.55
C GLU A 326 0.60 -12.63 18.12
N ASN A 327 1.00 -13.90 18.21
CA ASN A 327 2.32 -14.36 17.74
C ASN A 327 2.25 -14.89 16.30
N ALA A 328 1.14 -15.56 15.94
CA ALA A 328 0.92 -16.12 14.63
C ALA A 328 0.36 -15.09 13.64
N GLY A 329 -0.38 -14.09 14.10
CA GLY A 329 -0.98 -13.06 13.26
C GLY A 329 0.06 -12.21 12.50
N PRO A 330 0.97 -11.52 13.20
CA PRO A 330 1.99 -10.68 12.57
C PRO A 330 2.94 -11.47 11.65
N SER A 331 3.56 -10.76 10.71
CA SER A 331 4.64 -11.25 9.85
C SER A 331 4.29 -12.48 9.00
N GLN A 332 3.00 -12.68 8.68
CA GLN A 332 2.55 -13.79 7.84
C GLN A 332 3.22 -13.78 6.46
N LEU A 333 3.30 -12.60 5.81
CA LEU A 333 3.92 -12.48 4.48
C LEU A 333 5.40 -12.88 4.50
N ASP A 334 6.16 -12.42 5.50
CA ASP A 334 7.57 -12.79 5.64
C ASP A 334 7.72 -14.26 6.04
N ARG A 335 6.94 -14.77 7.00
CA ARG A 335 7.07 -16.13 7.50
C ARG A 335 6.69 -17.18 6.45
N LEU A 336 5.67 -16.90 5.65
CA LEU A 336 5.24 -17.75 4.54
C LEU A 336 6.09 -17.53 3.27
N LYS A 337 7.02 -16.57 3.29
CA LYS A 337 7.84 -16.17 2.13
C LYS A 337 6.98 -15.93 0.89
N THR A 338 5.85 -15.23 1.09
CA THR A 338 4.91 -14.89 0.01
C THR A 338 5.63 -14.12 -1.09
N PRO A 339 5.39 -14.42 -2.39
CA PRO A 339 5.92 -13.63 -3.49
C PRO A 339 5.49 -12.16 -3.40
N ILE A 340 6.46 -11.25 -3.48
CA ILE A 340 6.23 -9.80 -3.46
C ILE A 340 6.93 -9.16 -4.66
N SER A 341 6.18 -8.42 -5.48
CA SER A 341 6.75 -7.58 -6.52
C SER A 341 6.58 -6.11 -6.16
N TYR A 342 7.70 -5.41 -6.11
CA TYR A 342 7.73 -3.98 -5.94
C TYR A 342 7.68 -3.28 -7.31
N ILE A 343 6.57 -2.60 -7.59
CA ILE A 343 6.27 -1.96 -8.89
C ILE A 343 6.62 -0.46 -8.93
N TYR A 344 7.12 0.06 -7.81
CA TYR A 344 7.57 1.45 -7.67
C TYR A 344 8.98 1.54 -7.04
N ILE A 345 9.51 0.47 -6.45
CA ILE A 345 10.89 0.50 -5.99
C ILE A 345 11.80 0.44 -7.24
N TRP A 346 12.62 1.48 -7.39
CA TRP A 346 13.22 1.88 -8.66
C TRP A 346 14.32 0.92 -9.15
N ASN A 347 14.77 1.17 -10.40
CA ASN A 347 16.17 0.99 -10.86
C ASN A 347 17.14 0.91 -9.67
N SER A 348 18.00 -0.11 -9.71
CA SER A 348 19.02 -0.39 -8.71
C SER A 348 19.87 0.83 -8.31
N GLU A 349 19.94 1.87 -9.13
CA GLU A 349 20.63 3.12 -8.78
C GLU A 349 19.95 3.93 -7.66
N ILE A 350 18.62 3.90 -7.52
CA ILE A 350 17.93 4.69 -6.48
C ILE A 350 17.74 3.86 -5.20
N MET A 351 17.40 2.58 -5.35
CA MET A 351 17.45 1.63 -4.24
C MET A 351 17.89 0.28 -4.80
N ARG A 352 19.07 -0.18 -4.37
CA ARG A 352 19.49 -1.55 -4.66
C ARG A 352 18.62 -2.51 -3.87
N LYS A 353 18.30 -3.66 -4.47
CA LYS A 353 17.71 -4.79 -3.75
C LYS A 353 18.60 -5.10 -2.54
N PRO A 354 18.08 -4.98 -1.30
CA PRO A 354 18.81 -5.37 -0.10
C PRO A 354 19.28 -6.83 -0.18
N GLU A 355 20.46 -7.13 0.37
CA GLU A 355 21.05 -8.48 0.32
C GLU A 355 20.24 -9.53 1.13
N ASP A 356 19.46 -9.06 2.11
CA ASP A 356 18.52 -9.86 2.87
C ASP A 356 17.19 -10.11 2.17
N TRP A 357 16.89 -9.42 1.06
CA TRP A 357 15.73 -9.76 0.22
C TRP A 357 16.06 -10.94 -0.68
N LYS A 358 15.22 -11.97 -0.60
CA LYS A 358 15.46 -13.29 -1.21
C LYS A 358 14.72 -13.46 -2.53
N GLU A 359 14.67 -14.71 -2.99
CA GLU A 359 14.13 -15.07 -4.31
C GLU A 359 12.63 -14.73 -4.43
N ASN A 360 11.87 -14.77 -3.34
CA ASN A 360 10.45 -14.41 -3.33
C ASN A 360 10.17 -12.90 -3.42
N ILE A 361 11.19 -12.03 -3.45
CA ILE A 361 11.01 -10.57 -3.45
C ILE A 361 11.66 -9.98 -4.69
N ASP A 362 10.86 -9.44 -5.60
CA ASP A 362 11.33 -8.85 -6.84
C ASP A 362 11.14 -7.33 -6.87
N ILE A 363 12.14 -6.64 -7.44
CA ILE A 363 12.06 -5.24 -7.78
C ILE A 363 11.83 -5.16 -9.28
N THR A 364 10.58 -4.91 -9.68
CA THR A 364 10.15 -4.99 -11.08
C THR A 364 10.32 -3.67 -11.83
N GLY A 365 10.56 -2.57 -11.12
CA GLY A 365 10.70 -1.24 -11.71
C GLY A 365 9.35 -0.59 -12.04
N PHE A 366 9.41 0.55 -12.76
CA PHE A 366 8.22 1.38 -12.99
C PHE A 366 7.36 0.89 -14.13
N ILE A 367 6.07 0.88 -13.85
CA ILE A 367 5.05 0.75 -14.86
C ILE A 367 4.67 2.15 -15.33
N HIS A 368 4.96 2.43 -16.60
CA HIS A 368 4.59 3.67 -17.25
C HIS A 368 3.46 3.43 -18.25
N ASP A 369 2.47 4.31 -18.24
CA ASP A 369 1.43 4.30 -19.25
C ASP A 369 1.92 4.96 -20.55
N GLU A 370 2.44 4.18 -21.49
CA GLU A 370 2.88 4.69 -22.80
C GLU A 370 1.72 5.10 -23.71
N MET A 371 0.50 4.60 -23.44
CA MET A 371 -0.68 4.86 -24.25
C MET A 371 -1.49 6.07 -23.76
N ALA A 372 -1.07 6.74 -22.69
CA ALA A 372 -1.72 7.94 -22.18
C ALA A 372 -1.60 9.10 -23.18
N GLN A 373 -2.57 9.23 -24.08
CA GLN A 373 -2.68 10.37 -24.99
C GLN A 373 -3.40 11.52 -24.29
N TYR A 374 -2.64 12.35 -23.58
CA TYR A 374 -3.17 13.62 -23.08
C TYR A 374 -3.27 14.63 -24.23
N ARG A 375 -4.46 15.19 -24.43
CA ARG A 375 -4.70 16.29 -25.37
C ARG A 375 -4.86 17.61 -24.59
N PRO A 376 -3.86 18.51 -24.62
CA PRO A 376 -3.94 19.77 -23.89
C PRO A 376 -5.01 20.70 -24.49
N SER A 377 -5.61 21.54 -23.66
CA SER A 377 -6.48 22.62 -24.13
C SER A 377 -5.68 23.70 -24.87
N ALA A 378 -6.36 24.51 -25.69
CA ALA A 378 -5.72 25.61 -26.41
C ALA A 378 -5.03 26.60 -25.45
N GLU A 379 -5.65 26.85 -24.29
CA GLU A 379 -5.13 27.70 -23.22
C GLU A 379 -3.78 27.20 -22.68
N VAL A 380 -3.66 25.90 -22.38
CA VAL A 380 -2.40 25.30 -21.90
C VAL A 380 -1.30 25.44 -22.96
N VAL A 381 -1.64 25.20 -24.23
CA VAL A 381 -0.68 25.31 -25.33
C VAL A 381 -0.22 26.76 -25.54
N GLU A 382 -1.14 27.73 -25.46
CA GLU A 382 -0.83 29.14 -25.62
C GLU A 382 0.00 29.66 -24.44
N PHE A 383 -0.34 29.28 -23.21
CA PHE A 383 0.43 29.61 -22.01
C PHE A 383 1.87 29.09 -22.08
N LEU A 384 2.07 27.84 -22.51
CA LEU A 384 3.41 27.29 -22.68
C LEU A 384 4.22 28.05 -23.75
N LYS A 385 3.58 28.48 -24.85
CA LYS A 385 4.23 29.23 -25.94
C LYS A 385 4.53 30.69 -25.61
N SER A 386 3.81 31.32 -24.69
CA SER A 386 3.87 32.76 -24.45
C SER A 386 5.12 33.25 -23.70
N GLY A 387 6.08 32.38 -23.37
CA GLY A 387 7.27 32.78 -22.62
C GLY A 387 8.18 31.63 -22.17
N VAL A 388 8.94 31.86 -21.10
CA VAL A 388 9.92 30.91 -20.53
C VAL A 388 9.24 29.74 -19.82
N SER A 389 9.76 28.51 -19.94
CA SER A 389 9.16 27.31 -19.35
C SER A 389 8.76 27.49 -17.88
N PRO A 390 7.47 27.29 -17.53
CA PRO A 390 6.95 27.52 -16.19
C PRO A 390 7.44 26.47 -15.19
N ILE A 391 7.29 26.77 -13.90
CA ILE A 391 7.42 25.81 -12.80
C ILE A 391 6.06 25.13 -12.60
N TYR A 392 6.05 23.80 -12.54
CA TYR A 392 4.84 23.05 -12.21
C TYR A 392 4.73 22.83 -10.70
N VAL A 393 3.58 23.09 -10.12
CA VAL A 393 3.31 22.88 -8.69
C VAL A 393 2.16 21.89 -8.57
N ASN A 394 2.41 20.71 -8.01
CA ASN A 394 1.40 19.67 -7.80
C ASN A 394 1.40 19.25 -6.33
N ILE A 395 0.41 19.74 -5.57
CA ILE A 395 0.38 19.57 -4.12
C ILE A 395 -1.07 19.27 -3.72
N ASP A 396 -1.28 18.18 -2.99
CA ASP A 396 -2.55 17.94 -2.33
C ASP A 396 -2.56 18.59 -0.93
N LEU A 397 -3.27 19.71 -0.81
CA LEU A 397 -3.43 20.42 0.46
C LEU A 397 -4.82 20.20 1.08
N GLN A 398 -5.67 19.36 0.51
CA GLN A 398 -7.10 19.32 0.84
C GLN A 398 -7.38 19.12 2.34
N ASP A 399 -6.53 18.34 3.00
CA ASP A 399 -6.66 17.99 4.43
C ASP A 399 -5.77 18.81 5.35
N TRP A 400 -5.07 19.81 4.83
CA TRP A 400 -4.28 20.72 5.65
C TRP A 400 -5.21 21.71 6.35
N ASP A 401 -4.77 22.23 7.49
CA ASP A 401 -5.45 23.34 8.15
C ASP A 401 -5.64 24.52 7.17
N THR A 402 -6.81 25.16 7.21
CA THR A 402 -7.17 26.21 6.25
C THR A 402 -6.17 27.37 6.27
N ASP A 403 -5.74 27.81 7.44
CA ASP A 403 -4.78 28.91 7.57
C ASP A 403 -3.42 28.49 7.01
N LEU A 404 -3.02 27.24 7.27
CA LEU A 404 -1.79 26.67 6.70
C LEU A 404 -1.85 26.57 5.17
N ARG A 405 -2.98 26.14 4.59
CA ARG A 405 -3.18 26.10 3.13
C ARG A 405 -2.97 27.45 2.50
N GLU A 406 -3.66 28.47 3.01
CA GLU A 406 -3.56 29.84 2.50
C GLU A 406 -2.13 30.38 2.61
N ARG A 407 -1.46 30.07 3.73
CA ARG A 407 -0.05 30.44 3.94
C ARG A 407 0.89 29.75 2.95
N VAL A 408 0.72 28.47 2.68
CA VAL A 408 1.54 27.72 1.71
C VAL A 408 1.33 28.25 0.30
N VAL A 409 0.07 28.37 -0.14
CA VAL A 409 -0.28 28.90 -1.46
C VAL A 409 0.25 30.31 -1.66
N SER A 410 0.06 31.20 -0.69
CA SER A 410 0.56 32.58 -0.76
C SER A 410 2.08 32.66 -0.75
N THR A 411 2.76 31.77 -0.03
CA THR A 411 4.23 31.68 -0.01
C THR A 411 4.77 31.21 -1.37
N ILE A 412 4.16 30.19 -1.96
CA ILE A 412 4.53 29.69 -3.30
C ILE A 412 4.32 30.79 -4.34
N ALA A 413 3.13 31.40 -4.37
CA ALA A 413 2.81 32.48 -5.31
C ALA A 413 3.73 33.69 -5.14
N GLY A 414 4.02 34.09 -3.88
CA GLY A 414 4.93 35.19 -3.57
C GLY A 414 6.38 34.90 -3.98
N GLY A 415 6.85 33.66 -3.79
CA GLY A 415 8.17 33.22 -4.22
C GLY A 415 8.33 33.24 -5.74
N LEU A 416 7.36 32.67 -6.46
CA LEU A 416 7.33 32.68 -7.93
C LEU A 416 7.34 34.09 -8.50
N LYS A 417 6.52 34.99 -7.93
CA LYS A 417 6.45 36.40 -8.32
C LYS A 417 7.77 37.14 -8.09
N LYS A 418 8.43 36.93 -6.94
CA LYS A 418 9.73 37.56 -6.63
C LYS A 418 10.83 37.10 -7.59
N MET A 419 10.79 35.85 -8.03
CA MET A 419 11.75 35.27 -8.96
C MET A 419 11.43 35.58 -10.43
N GLY A 420 10.25 36.12 -10.72
CA GLY A 420 9.79 36.36 -12.10
C GLY A 420 9.51 35.08 -12.88
N HIS A 421 9.17 33.98 -12.20
CA HIS A 421 8.83 32.72 -12.85
C HIS A 421 7.34 32.58 -13.11
N ARG A 422 6.99 32.05 -14.28
CA ARG A 422 5.64 31.61 -14.61
C ARG A 422 5.36 30.26 -13.95
N ALA A 423 4.10 29.96 -13.65
CA ALA A 423 3.74 28.70 -12.98
C ALA A 423 2.47 28.05 -13.52
N ILE A 424 2.46 26.72 -13.45
CA ILE A 424 1.26 25.89 -13.64
C ILE A 424 0.94 25.28 -12.27
N LEU A 425 -0.26 25.55 -11.74
CA LEU A 425 -0.70 25.13 -10.42
C LEU A 425 -1.74 24.01 -10.54
N SER A 426 -1.46 22.90 -9.87
CA SER A 426 -2.35 21.78 -9.61
C SER A 426 -2.39 21.57 -8.09
N ILE A 427 -2.93 22.56 -7.39
CA ILE A 427 -3.01 22.56 -5.92
C ILE A 427 -4.44 22.24 -5.51
N LYS A 428 -4.67 21.05 -4.97
CA LYS A 428 -5.98 20.68 -4.43
C LYS A 428 -6.21 21.41 -3.11
N GLY A 429 -7.43 21.88 -2.89
CA GLY A 429 -7.79 22.66 -1.70
C GLY A 429 -7.40 24.15 -1.78
N MET A 430 -6.93 24.63 -2.93
CA MET A 430 -6.71 26.05 -3.21
C MET A 430 -8.01 26.74 -3.61
N ASP A 431 -8.26 27.95 -3.09
CA ASP A 431 -9.35 28.81 -3.57
C ASP A 431 -8.95 29.45 -4.92
N THR A 432 -9.69 29.11 -5.97
CA THR A 432 -9.48 29.64 -7.34
C THR A 432 -10.42 30.79 -7.68
N ASN A 433 -11.23 31.29 -6.74
CA ASN A 433 -12.23 32.33 -7.00
C ASN A 433 -11.63 33.74 -7.21
N GLY A 434 -10.32 33.89 -7.00
CA GLY A 434 -9.58 35.14 -7.23
C GLY A 434 -9.09 35.32 -8.67
N GLN A 435 -8.88 36.57 -9.07
CA GLN A 435 -8.24 36.89 -10.34
C GLN A 435 -6.75 36.55 -10.27
N LEU A 436 -6.34 35.47 -10.95
CA LEU A 436 -4.95 35.04 -10.98
C LEU A 436 -4.12 35.90 -11.96
N PRO A 437 -2.83 36.13 -11.68
CA PRO A 437 -1.93 36.81 -12.62
C PRO A 437 -1.82 36.05 -13.94
N SER A 438 -1.55 36.77 -15.05
CA SER A 438 -1.35 36.17 -16.38
C SER A 438 -0.18 35.18 -16.46
N ASP A 439 0.75 35.24 -15.50
CA ASP A 439 1.90 34.34 -15.40
C ASP A 439 1.59 33.02 -14.66
N VAL A 440 0.32 32.81 -14.26
CA VAL A 440 -0.13 31.63 -13.52
C VAL A 440 -1.29 30.97 -14.25
N LEU A 441 -1.16 29.66 -14.50
CA LEU A 441 -2.22 28.83 -15.06
C LEU A 441 -2.64 27.76 -14.05
N VAL A 442 -3.94 27.58 -13.82
CA VAL A 442 -4.44 26.46 -13.01
C VAL A 442 -4.78 25.29 -13.92
N LEU A 443 -4.23 24.11 -13.61
CA LEU A 443 -4.46 22.88 -14.35
C LEU A 443 -4.64 21.73 -13.35
N ASP A 444 -5.86 21.56 -12.87
CA ASP A 444 -6.24 20.45 -11.99
C ASP A 444 -6.61 19.22 -12.83
N ASN A 445 -5.58 18.55 -13.37
CA ASN A 445 -5.76 17.32 -14.15
C ASN A 445 -4.55 16.39 -14.00
N GLN A 446 -4.74 15.30 -13.26
CA GLN A 446 -3.70 14.28 -13.03
C GLN A 446 -3.23 13.56 -14.30
N ASP A 447 -4.08 13.48 -15.33
CA ASP A 447 -3.71 12.86 -16.60
C ASP A 447 -2.79 13.77 -17.45
N ALA A 448 -2.67 15.05 -17.09
CA ALA A 448 -1.72 15.98 -17.71
C ALA A 448 -0.28 15.79 -17.20
N VAL A 449 -0.08 15.20 -16.02
CA VAL A 449 1.24 15.13 -15.33
C VAL A 449 2.33 14.48 -16.20
N PRO A 450 2.14 13.27 -16.78
CA PRO A 450 3.18 12.66 -17.60
C PRO A 450 3.51 13.51 -18.83
N TRP A 451 2.50 14.14 -19.43
CA TRP A 451 2.69 15.00 -20.59
C TRP A 451 3.41 16.31 -20.25
N LEU A 452 3.07 16.94 -19.13
CA LEU A 452 3.70 18.18 -18.66
C LEU A 452 5.18 17.99 -18.31
N LEU A 453 5.52 16.89 -17.63
CA LEU A 453 6.90 16.61 -17.24
C LEU A 453 7.76 16.16 -18.42
N ALA A 454 7.15 15.64 -19.49
CA ALA A 454 7.85 15.29 -20.71
C ALA A 454 8.20 16.51 -21.59
N GLY A 455 9.22 16.35 -22.44
CA GLY A 455 9.48 17.27 -23.56
C GLY A 455 9.89 18.69 -23.16
N ASN A 456 10.52 18.87 -21.99
CA ASN A 456 11.03 20.15 -21.48
C ASN A 456 9.97 21.28 -21.41
N ARG A 457 8.70 20.92 -21.22
CA ARG A 457 7.59 21.89 -21.13
C ARG A 457 7.62 22.69 -19.82
N VAL A 458 8.22 22.12 -18.77
CA VAL A 458 8.37 22.75 -17.45
C VAL A 458 9.84 22.80 -17.06
N SER A 459 10.23 23.81 -16.28
CA SER A 459 11.63 24.01 -15.85
C SER A 459 11.95 23.33 -14.52
N ALA A 460 10.96 23.16 -13.66
CA ALA A 460 11.05 22.41 -12.41
C ALA A 460 9.66 21.96 -11.95
N VAL A 461 9.61 21.01 -11.01
CA VAL A 461 8.39 20.60 -10.32
C VAL A 461 8.52 20.79 -8.81
N ILE A 462 7.50 21.39 -8.19
CA ILE A 462 7.29 21.41 -6.75
C ILE A 462 6.16 20.44 -6.45
N TYR A 463 6.39 19.51 -5.53
CA TYR A 463 5.44 18.44 -5.24
C TYR A 463 5.39 18.08 -3.76
N ASP A 464 4.32 17.42 -3.33
CA ASP A 464 4.04 17.04 -1.93
C ASP A 464 4.78 15.78 -1.44
N GLY A 465 5.70 15.24 -2.25
CA GLY A 465 6.40 14.00 -1.94
C GLY A 465 5.84 12.77 -2.66
N ASP A 466 4.73 12.91 -3.42
CA ASP A 466 4.19 11.84 -4.28
C ASP A 466 5.29 11.21 -5.14
N PHE A 467 5.42 9.89 -4.97
CA PHE A 467 6.48 9.14 -5.61
C PHE A 467 6.25 8.93 -7.12
N HIS A 468 5.00 8.87 -7.59
CA HIS A 468 4.70 8.82 -9.01
C HIS A 468 5.16 10.10 -9.72
N ILE A 469 4.95 11.28 -9.13
CA ILE A 469 5.46 12.55 -9.66
C ILE A 469 6.98 12.55 -9.66
N ALA A 470 7.59 12.14 -8.54
CA ALA A 470 9.04 11.99 -8.45
C ALA A 470 9.58 11.07 -9.56
N SER A 471 8.89 9.95 -9.83
CA SER A 471 9.22 8.96 -10.86
C SER A 471 9.35 9.56 -12.25
N LEU A 472 8.28 10.24 -12.68
CA LEU A 472 8.20 10.87 -13.99
C LEU A 472 9.22 11.99 -14.13
N ALA A 473 9.41 12.80 -13.09
CA ALA A 473 10.39 13.87 -13.13
C ALA A 473 11.83 13.34 -13.21
N ILE A 474 12.17 12.15 -12.70
CA ILE A 474 13.53 11.58 -12.90
C ILE A 474 13.64 11.05 -14.31
N LYS A 475 12.63 10.31 -14.79
CA LYS A 475 12.58 9.79 -16.16
C LYS A 475 12.82 10.89 -17.21
N HIS A 476 12.26 12.08 -16.98
CA HIS A 476 12.39 13.22 -17.89
C HIS A 476 13.45 14.24 -17.47
N ALA A 477 14.30 13.93 -16.48
CA ALA A 477 15.36 14.80 -15.98
C ALA A 477 14.90 16.22 -15.57
N VAL A 478 13.67 16.33 -15.05
CA VAL A 478 13.09 17.58 -14.56
C VAL A 478 13.58 17.83 -13.11
N PRO A 479 14.19 19.00 -12.82
CA PRO A 479 14.51 19.40 -11.45
C PRO A 479 13.28 19.37 -10.54
N ARG A 480 13.42 18.88 -9.31
CA ARG A 480 12.29 18.65 -8.39
C ARG A 480 12.57 19.25 -7.03
N ILE A 481 11.53 19.70 -6.33
CA ILE A 481 11.59 20.16 -4.95
C ILE A 481 10.40 19.54 -4.21
N ALA A 482 10.67 18.78 -3.16
CA ALA A 482 9.63 18.24 -2.30
C ALA A 482 9.26 19.27 -1.23
N LEU A 483 7.97 19.54 -1.08
CA LEU A 483 7.37 20.28 0.02
C LEU A 483 6.59 19.30 0.90
N LEU A 484 7.09 19.06 2.10
CA LEU A 484 6.50 18.16 3.08
C LEU A 484 5.81 19.00 4.14
N GLY A 485 4.64 18.59 4.64
CA GLY A 485 4.02 19.26 5.79
C GLY A 485 4.53 18.71 7.12
N GLU A 486 4.91 19.58 8.06
CA GLU A 486 5.34 19.22 9.43
C GLU A 486 4.30 18.38 10.20
N GLU A 487 3.00 18.64 10.04
CA GLU A 487 1.94 17.92 10.76
C GLU A 487 1.49 16.60 10.10
N HIS A 488 1.95 16.32 8.88
CA HIS A 488 1.39 15.26 8.04
C HIS A 488 2.36 14.15 7.69
N GLY A 489 3.60 14.18 8.24
CA GLY A 489 4.54 13.07 8.12
C GLY A 489 4.71 12.56 6.68
N GLY A 490 4.47 13.43 5.69
CA GLY A 490 4.28 13.06 4.29
C GLY A 490 5.50 12.30 3.84
N ASP A 491 5.27 11.09 3.31
CA ASP A 491 6.17 10.02 2.88
C ASP A 491 7.65 10.38 2.63
N GLY A 492 8.28 10.95 3.65
CA GLY A 492 9.60 11.57 3.53
C GLY A 492 10.66 10.53 3.22
N PHE A 493 10.31 9.25 3.26
CA PHE A 493 11.11 8.17 2.72
C PHE A 493 11.65 8.50 1.33
N TRP A 494 10.77 8.78 0.34
CA TRP A 494 11.22 8.98 -1.04
C TRP A 494 11.98 10.30 -1.23
N PRO A 495 11.46 11.47 -0.79
CA PRO A 495 12.20 12.72 -0.87
C PRO A 495 13.54 12.69 -0.12
N ARG A 496 13.61 12.10 1.09
CA ARG A 496 14.89 11.94 1.81
C ARG A 496 15.83 11.00 1.09
N ARG A 497 15.32 9.92 0.49
CA ARG A 497 16.14 9.01 -0.31
C ARG A 497 16.73 9.72 -1.53
N LEU A 498 15.93 10.51 -2.25
CA LEU A 498 16.41 11.29 -3.39
C LEU A 498 17.42 12.37 -2.99
N GLN A 499 17.24 12.99 -1.83
CA GLN A 499 18.23 13.89 -1.24
C GLN A 499 19.56 13.18 -0.94
N GLN A 500 19.52 12.00 -0.29
CA GLN A 500 20.72 11.21 0.02
C GLN A 500 21.51 10.83 -1.24
N LEU A 501 20.82 10.65 -2.37
CA LEU A 501 21.43 10.36 -3.67
C LEU A 501 21.88 11.61 -4.43
N GLY A 502 21.59 12.81 -3.93
CA GLY A 502 21.87 14.07 -4.63
C GLY A 502 20.95 14.33 -5.84
N ALA A 503 19.86 13.58 -5.99
CA ALA A 503 18.89 13.71 -7.08
C ALA A 503 17.79 14.77 -6.82
N SER A 504 17.75 15.29 -5.58
CA SER A 504 16.83 16.34 -5.12
C SER A 504 17.52 17.19 -4.05
N PRO A 505 17.21 18.49 -3.92
CA PRO A 505 17.57 19.26 -2.74
C PRO A 505 16.90 18.70 -1.48
N GLN A 506 17.34 19.18 -0.31
CA GLN A 506 16.69 18.90 0.97
C GLN A 506 15.20 19.28 0.88
N PRO A 507 14.28 18.39 1.30
CA PRO A 507 12.86 18.71 1.33
C PRO A 507 12.58 19.94 2.19
N ILE A 508 11.66 20.78 1.75
CA ILE A 508 11.15 21.90 2.54
C ILE A 508 10.07 21.34 3.45
N THR A 509 10.17 21.61 4.76
CA THR A 509 9.21 21.16 5.79
C THR A 509 8.42 22.33 6.34
#